data_AF-A0A672UZB4-F1
#
_entry.id   AF-A0A672UZB4-F1
#
_cell.length_a   1.000
_cell.length_b   1.000
_cell.length_c   1.000
_cell.angle_alpha   90.00
_cell.angle_beta   90.00
_cell.angle_gamma   90.00
#
_symmetry.space_group_name_H-M   'P 1'
#
loop_
_entity.id
_entity.type
_entity.pdbx_description
1 polymer ?
#
loop_
_entity_poly.entity_id
_entity_poly.type
_entity_poly.pdbx_seq_one_letter_code
_entity_poly.pdbx_strand_id
1 'polypeptide(L)'
;MFCCLSLPSKMKTDLELALECAINIYHQYAIKNPIDDYLDKSEFSQLVFLTLSMFVLLQPNMSADEYISKLFAKADSNHDGRLKFTEFLTTLNLVVIDAHNRSHGRHDHHHDASHGHDHGHDHGHDHGHDHGHGPRK
;
A
#
# COMPACT_ATOMS: atom_id res chain seq x y z
N MET A 1 -22.11 -23.40 8.51
CA MET A 1 -22.93 -23.10 9.70
C MET A 1 -22.04 -23.34 10.93
N PHE A 2 -21.33 -22.31 11.40
CA PHE A 2 -20.51 -22.45 12.60
C PHE A 2 -21.39 -22.36 13.84
N CYS A 3 -21.22 -23.35 14.71
CA CYS A 3 -22.06 -23.67 15.84
C CYS A 3 -22.03 -22.57 16.92
N CYS A 4 -23.21 -22.31 17.47
CA CYS A 4 -23.52 -21.30 18.46
C CYS A 4 -22.97 -21.69 19.85
N LEU A 5 -21.97 -20.95 20.33
CA LEU A 5 -21.74 -20.74 21.76
C LEU A 5 -21.86 -19.25 22.00
N SER A 6 -23.04 -18.80 22.44
CA SER A 6 -23.31 -17.41 22.83
C SER A 6 -22.54 -17.06 24.09
N LEU A 7 -21.31 -16.59 23.92
CA LEU A 7 -20.67 -15.67 24.85
C LEU A 7 -21.33 -14.29 24.73
N PRO A 8 -21.38 -13.48 25.81
CA PRO A 8 -21.97 -12.14 25.74
C PRO A 8 -21.35 -11.37 24.58
N SER A 9 -22.22 -10.73 23.77
CA SER A 9 -21.87 -9.90 22.61
C SER A 9 -20.92 -8.77 23.03
N LYS A 10 -19.63 -9.09 23.14
CA LYS A 10 -18.57 -8.12 23.17
C LYS A 10 -18.59 -7.46 21.79
N MET A 11 -18.79 -6.14 21.73
CA MET A 11 -18.66 -5.43 20.47
C MET A 11 -17.28 -5.74 19.91
N LYS A 12 -17.24 -6.31 18.71
CA LYS A 12 -16.00 -6.58 18.01
C LYS A 12 -15.31 -5.27 17.69
N THR A 13 -14.00 -5.27 17.81
CA THR A 13 -13.14 -4.19 17.33
C THR A 13 -13.19 -4.14 15.80
N ASP A 14 -12.81 -3.00 15.21
CA ASP A 14 -12.73 -2.85 13.76
C ASP A 14 -11.77 -3.87 13.13
N LEU A 15 -10.69 -4.24 13.84
CA LEU A 15 -9.75 -5.25 13.37
C LEU A 15 -10.36 -6.65 13.35
N GLU A 16 -11.09 -7.05 14.40
CA GLU A 16 -11.80 -8.33 14.44
C GLU A 16 -12.82 -8.41 13.29
N LEU A 17 -13.56 -7.33 13.04
CA LEU A 17 -14.50 -7.26 11.92
C LEU A 17 -13.80 -7.35 10.56
N ALA A 18 -12.64 -6.70 10.39
CA ALA A 18 -11.87 -6.75 9.15
C ALA A 18 -11.31 -8.17 8.88
N LEU A 19 -10.80 -8.84 9.91
CA LEU A 19 -10.30 -10.23 9.80
C LEU A 19 -11.44 -11.20 9.49
N GLU A 20 -12.59 -11.07 10.15
CA GLU A 20 -13.78 -11.86 9.82
C GLU A 20 -14.28 -11.60 8.40
N CYS A 21 -14.23 -10.35 7.94
CA CYS A 21 -14.56 -10.00 6.57
C CYS A 21 -13.64 -10.71 5.57
N ALA A 22 -12.32 -10.71 5.81
CA ALA A 22 -11.35 -11.40 4.96
C ALA A 22 -11.60 -12.92 4.90
N ILE A 23 -11.91 -13.55 6.05
CA ILE A 23 -12.25 -14.98 6.14
C ILE A 23 -13.54 -15.27 5.35
N ASN A 24 -14.56 -14.44 5.52
CA ASN A 24 -15.85 -14.64 4.84
C ASN A 24 -15.71 -14.48 3.32
N ILE A 25 -14.94 -13.50 2.86
CA ILE A 25 -14.62 -13.32 1.44
C ILE A 25 -13.93 -14.56 0.89
N TYR A 26 -12.91 -15.09 1.57
CA TYR A 26 -12.24 -16.32 1.11
C TYR A 26 -13.24 -17.46 0.88
N HIS A 27 -14.09 -17.76 1.87
CA HIS A 27 -15.09 -18.82 1.76
C HIS A 27 -16.19 -18.54 0.72
N GLN A 28 -16.45 -17.28 0.35
CA GLN A 28 -17.39 -16.94 -0.73
C GLN A 28 -16.88 -17.39 -2.11
N TYR A 29 -15.56 -17.48 -2.30
CA TYR A 29 -14.97 -17.89 -3.58
C TYR A 29 -14.40 -19.30 -3.55
N ALA A 30 -14.00 -19.82 -2.37
CA ALA A 30 -13.51 -21.19 -2.18
C ALA A 30 -14.66 -22.22 -2.19
N ILE A 31 -15.54 -22.12 -3.19
CA ILE A 31 -16.75 -22.92 -3.31
C ILE A 31 -16.57 -23.89 -4.47
N LYS A 32 -16.17 -25.13 -4.17
CA LYS A 32 -16.42 -26.27 -5.06
C LYS A 32 -17.55 -27.15 -4.55
N ASN A 33 -18.06 -28.02 -5.42
CA ASN A 33 -19.03 -29.06 -5.08
C ASN A 33 -18.36 -30.43 -5.30
N PRO A 34 -17.99 -31.16 -4.23
CA PRO A 34 -18.09 -30.80 -2.82
C PRO A 34 -17.15 -29.64 -2.42
N ILE A 35 -17.52 -28.91 -1.36
CA ILE A 35 -16.68 -27.81 -0.84
C ILE A 35 -15.39 -28.44 -0.35
N ASP A 36 -14.28 -28.01 -0.95
CA ASP A 36 -12.96 -28.50 -0.60
C ASP A 36 -12.08 -27.46 0.09
N ASP A 37 -12.57 -26.21 0.24
CA ASP A 37 -11.92 -25.13 0.98
C ASP A 37 -10.60 -24.64 0.34
N TYR A 38 -10.51 -24.68 -0.99
CA TYR A 38 -9.41 -24.09 -1.77
C TYR A 38 -9.91 -23.16 -2.85
N LEU A 39 -9.10 -22.15 -3.19
CA LEU A 39 -9.28 -21.34 -4.40
C LEU A 39 -8.44 -21.90 -5.55
N ASP A 40 -9.07 -22.22 -6.67
CA ASP A 40 -8.33 -22.35 -7.93
C ASP A 40 -7.99 -20.98 -8.53
N LYS A 41 -7.23 -21.00 -9.64
CA LYS A 41 -6.78 -19.76 -10.28
C LYS A 41 -7.93 -18.86 -10.75
N SER A 42 -9.05 -19.44 -11.19
CA SER A 42 -10.22 -18.67 -11.64
C SER A 42 -10.92 -18.01 -10.46
N GLU A 43 -11.19 -18.77 -9.40
CA GLU A 43 -11.80 -18.29 -8.15
C GLU A 43 -10.95 -17.19 -7.51
N PHE A 44 -9.63 -17.39 -7.44
CA PHE A 44 -8.69 -16.40 -6.95
C PHE A 44 -8.69 -15.12 -7.81
N SER A 45 -8.72 -15.26 -9.14
CA SER A 45 -8.75 -14.11 -10.05
C SER A 45 -10.00 -13.26 -9.84
N GLN A 46 -11.17 -13.90 -9.65
CA GLN A 46 -12.42 -13.20 -9.33
C GLN A 46 -12.35 -12.48 -7.99
N LEU A 47 -11.82 -13.14 -6.96
CA LEU A 47 -11.62 -12.55 -5.64
C LEU A 47 -10.74 -11.30 -5.72
N VAL A 48 -9.56 -11.40 -6.35
CA VAL A 48 -8.61 -10.29 -6.48
C VAL A 48 -9.20 -9.15 -7.30
N PHE A 49 -9.89 -9.44 -8.40
CA PHE A 49 -10.49 -8.42 -9.24
C PHE A 49 -11.58 -7.62 -8.50
N LEU A 50 -12.43 -8.30 -7.73
CA LEU A 50 -13.56 -7.66 -7.04
C LEU A 50 -13.12 -6.93 -5.76
N THR A 51 -12.12 -7.44 -5.05
CA THR A 51 -11.71 -6.91 -3.74
C THR A 51 -10.51 -5.97 -3.81
N LEU A 52 -9.64 -6.12 -4.81
CA LEU A 52 -8.39 -5.37 -4.93
C LEU A 52 -8.36 -4.43 -6.14
N SER A 53 -9.49 -4.23 -6.84
CA SER A 53 -9.63 -3.24 -7.92
C SER A 53 -9.14 -1.84 -7.51
N MET A 54 -9.18 -1.48 -6.22
CA MET A 54 -8.66 -0.20 -5.74
C MET A 54 -7.11 -0.13 -5.61
N PHE A 55 -6.43 -1.28 -5.52
CA PHE A 55 -4.97 -1.36 -5.32
C PHE A 55 -4.21 -1.91 -6.55
N VAL A 56 -4.84 -2.77 -7.34
CA VAL A 56 -4.26 -3.43 -8.53
C VAL A 56 -4.06 -2.45 -9.70
N LEU A 57 -4.83 -1.37 -9.78
CA LEU A 57 -4.76 -0.39 -10.87
C LEU A 57 -3.51 0.52 -10.86
N LEU A 58 -2.54 0.27 -9.98
CA LEU A 58 -1.39 1.15 -9.76
C LEU A 58 -0.11 0.76 -10.51
N GLN A 59 -0.11 -0.31 -11.32
CA GLN A 59 1.07 -0.69 -12.12
C GLN A 59 0.91 -0.28 -13.59
N PRO A 60 1.51 0.84 -14.04
CA PRO A 60 1.31 1.37 -15.40
C PRO A 60 1.84 0.47 -16.53
N ASN A 61 2.66 -0.53 -16.20
CA ASN A 61 3.37 -1.36 -17.18
C ASN A 61 2.99 -2.85 -17.12
N MET A 62 1.90 -3.22 -16.43
CA MET A 62 1.48 -4.63 -16.29
C MET A 62 -0.02 -4.78 -16.46
N SER A 63 -0.46 -5.79 -17.20
CA SER A 63 -1.88 -6.11 -17.28
C SER A 63 -2.39 -6.71 -15.96
N ALA A 64 -3.69 -6.55 -15.68
CA ALA A 64 -4.31 -7.15 -14.50
C ALA A 64 -4.10 -8.68 -14.45
N ASP A 65 -4.23 -9.35 -15.59
CA ASP A 65 -4.07 -10.81 -15.69
C ASP A 65 -2.63 -11.27 -15.41
N GLU A 66 -1.64 -10.50 -15.88
CA GLU A 66 -0.23 -10.79 -15.62
C GLU A 66 0.08 -10.61 -14.13
N TYR A 67 -0.44 -9.53 -13.52
CA TYR A 67 -0.27 -9.26 -12.10
C TYR A 67 -0.93 -10.35 -11.24
N ILE A 68 -2.18 -10.71 -11.54
CA ILE A 68 -2.92 -11.79 -10.87
C ILE A 68 -2.18 -13.12 -11.01
N SER A 69 -1.65 -13.43 -12.20
CA SER A 69 -0.89 -14.66 -12.42
C SER A 69 0.39 -14.70 -11.59
N LYS A 70 1.11 -13.58 -11.45
CA LYS A 70 2.30 -13.48 -10.59
C LYS A 70 1.95 -13.62 -9.11
N LEU A 71 0.85 -13.00 -8.66
CA LEU A 71 0.37 -13.15 -7.28
C LEU A 71 -0.01 -14.58 -6.97
N PHE A 72 -0.77 -15.24 -7.86
CA PHE A 72 -1.17 -16.63 -7.69
C PHE A 72 0.05 -17.53 -7.57
N ALA A 73 1.01 -17.42 -8.50
CA ALA A 73 2.23 -18.23 -8.48
C ALA A 73 3.09 -18.01 -7.22
N LYS A 74 3.05 -16.81 -6.64
CA LYS A 74 3.75 -16.50 -5.40
C LYS A 74 3.02 -17.03 -4.16
N ALA A 75 1.69 -17.09 -4.20
CA ALA A 75 0.86 -17.63 -3.13
C ALA A 75 0.84 -19.16 -3.11
N ASP A 76 0.81 -19.80 -4.28
CA ASP A 76 0.81 -21.26 -4.50
C ASP A 76 2.18 -21.87 -4.19
N SER A 77 2.50 -21.92 -2.90
CA SER A 77 3.81 -22.29 -2.37
C SER A 77 4.10 -23.79 -2.50
N ASN A 78 3.06 -24.61 -2.44
CA ASN A 78 3.14 -26.06 -2.61
C ASN A 78 3.04 -26.49 -4.09
N HIS A 79 2.71 -25.56 -4.99
CA HIS A 79 2.57 -25.76 -6.43
C HIS A 79 1.51 -26.80 -6.81
N ASP A 80 0.41 -26.87 -6.05
CA ASP A 80 -0.70 -27.78 -6.33
C ASP A 80 -1.76 -27.17 -7.27
N GLY A 81 -1.56 -25.91 -7.69
CA GLY A 81 -2.46 -25.21 -8.60
C GLY A 81 -3.70 -24.66 -7.91
N ARG A 82 -3.74 -24.67 -6.58
CA ARG A 82 -4.83 -24.18 -5.74
C ARG A 82 -4.25 -23.48 -4.52
N LEU A 83 -5.07 -22.66 -3.86
CA LEU A 83 -4.66 -21.93 -2.67
C LEU A 83 -5.54 -22.32 -1.51
N LYS A 84 -4.94 -22.86 -0.46
CA LYS A 84 -5.60 -22.93 0.86
C LYS A 84 -5.58 -21.55 1.54
N PHE A 85 -6.32 -21.39 2.62
CA PHE A 85 -6.43 -20.10 3.32
C PHE A 85 -5.06 -19.49 3.70
N THR A 86 -4.10 -20.28 4.18
CA THR A 86 -2.76 -19.77 4.53
C THR A 86 -1.98 -19.25 3.33
N GLU A 87 -2.19 -19.82 2.14
CA GLU A 87 -1.55 -19.36 0.91
C GLU A 87 -2.23 -18.08 0.42
N PHE A 88 -3.57 -18.00 0.53
CA PHE A 88 -4.30 -16.75 0.30
C PHE A 88 -3.83 -15.60 1.21
N LEU A 89 -3.54 -15.85 2.49
CA LEU A 89 -2.98 -14.83 3.40
C LEU A 89 -1.64 -14.24 2.91
N THR A 90 -0.85 -14.99 2.14
CA THR A 90 0.37 -14.47 1.52
C THR A 90 0.05 -13.33 0.56
N THR A 91 -1.05 -13.44 -0.19
CA THR A 91 -1.53 -12.36 -1.07
C THR A 91 -1.92 -11.13 -0.28
N LEU A 92 -2.71 -11.30 0.80
CA LEU A 92 -3.11 -10.18 1.67
C LEU A 92 -1.91 -9.49 2.31
N ASN A 93 -0.92 -10.24 2.79
CA ASN A 93 0.32 -9.68 3.34
C ASN A 93 1.04 -8.78 2.33
N LEU A 94 1.18 -9.23 1.07
CA LEU A 94 1.85 -8.44 0.03
C LEU A 94 1.11 -7.13 -0.23
N VAL A 95 -0.22 -7.19 -0.36
CA VAL A 95 -1.06 -6.01 -0.60
C VAL A 95 -1.03 -5.04 0.57
N VAL A 96 -1.13 -5.53 1.81
CA VAL A 96 -1.13 -4.70 3.01
C VAL A 96 0.23 -4.05 3.23
N ILE A 97 1.34 -4.77 3.01
CA ILE A 97 2.70 -4.18 3.08
C ILE A 97 2.86 -3.07 2.04
N ASP A 98 2.43 -3.31 0.81
CA ASP A 98 2.49 -2.33 -0.28
C ASP A 98 1.63 -1.09 0.01
N ALA A 99 0.40 -1.29 0.51
CA ALA A 99 -0.47 -0.19 0.96
C ALA A 99 0.12 0.58 2.15
N HIS A 100 0.69 -0.11 3.13
CA HIS A 100 1.37 0.50 4.28
C HIS A 100 2.56 1.36 3.83
N ASN A 101 3.40 0.86 2.92
CA ASN A 101 4.55 1.61 2.41
C ASN A 101 4.12 2.88 1.66
N ARG A 102 3.06 2.80 0.85
CA ARG A 102 2.47 3.99 0.21
C ARG A 102 1.93 5.01 1.20
N SER A 103 1.46 4.58 2.36
CA SER A 103 0.94 5.50 3.37
C SER A 103 2.02 6.41 3.99
N HIS A 104 3.28 5.94 4.00
CA HIS A 104 4.44 6.75 4.41
C HIS A 104 4.87 7.73 3.30
N GLY A 105 4.84 7.31 2.04
CA GLY A 105 5.33 8.09 0.89
C GLY A 105 4.46 9.28 0.45
N ARG A 106 3.46 9.69 1.24
CA ARG A 106 2.65 10.89 0.97
C ARG A 106 3.14 12.15 1.69
N HIS A 107 4.26 12.07 2.41
CA HIS A 107 4.82 13.17 3.20
C HIS A 107 6.34 13.39 3.03
N ASP A 108 6.96 12.91 1.94
CA ASP A 108 8.38 13.16 1.63
C ASP A 108 8.58 14.27 0.57
N HIS A 109 7.86 15.38 0.72
CA HIS A 109 8.27 16.66 0.14
C HIS A 109 8.80 17.58 1.23
N HIS A 110 9.81 17.11 1.96
CA HIS A 110 10.74 17.98 2.68
C HIS A 110 12.08 17.99 1.94
N HIS A 111 12.26 19.05 1.16
CA HIS A 111 13.53 19.74 0.93
C HIS A 111 14.78 18.89 0.68
N ASP A 112 15.01 18.50 -0.57
CA ASP A 112 16.38 18.51 -1.11
C ASP A 112 16.37 18.87 -2.60
N ALA A 113 15.95 20.10 -2.88
CA ALA A 113 16.42 20.77 -4.07
C ALA A 113 17.77 21.40 -3.71
N SER A 114 18.83 20.61 -3.87
CA SER A 114 20.18 21.10 -4.14
C SER A 114 20.16 21.92 -5.44
N HIS A 115 19.55 23.10 -5.39
CA HIS A 115 19.79 24.17 -6.34
C HIS A 115 20.99 24.96 -5.83
N GLY A 116 22.17 24.51 -6.26
CA GLY A 116 23.34 25.37 -6.31
C GLY A 116 23.06 26.51 -7.29
N HIS A 117 22.47 27.59 -6.80
CA HIS A 117 22.51 28.89 -7.44
C HIS A 117 23.51 29.75 -6.70
N ASP A 118 24.76 29.61 -7.12
CA ASP A 118 25.77 30.63 -6.97
C ASP A 118 25.27 31.91 -7.65
N HIS A 119 24.85 32.88 -6.84
CA HIS A 119 24.66 34.26 -7.25
C HIS A 119 25.43 35.15 -6.27
N GLY A 120 26.77 35.07 -6.34
CA GLY A 120 27.64 36.14 -5.90
C GLY A 120 27.38 37.41 -6.71
N HIS A 121 26.46 38.26 -6.23
CA HIS A 121 26.39 39.66 -6.65
C HIS A 121 27.31 40.48 -5.75
N ASP A 122 28.58 40.52 -6.14
CA ASP A 122 29.51 41.58 -5.75
C ASP A 122 29.05 42.87 -6.46
N HIS A 123 28.46 43.78 -5.70
CA HIS A 123 28.30 45.17 -6.11
C HIS A 123 29.18 46.04 -5.23
N GLY A 124 30.46 46.05 -5.57
CA GLY A 124 31.36 47.13 -5.22
C GLY A 124 30.81 48.45 -5.79
N HIS A 125 30.24 49.27 -4.92
CA HIS A 125 30.09 50.70 -5.17
C HIS A 125 30.92 51.46 -4.14
N ASP A 126 32.14 51.76 -4.55
CA ASP A 126 32.94 52.85 -4.01
C ASP A 126 32.22 54.17 -4.29
N HIS A 127 31.79 54.84 -3.23
CA HIS A 127 31.47 56.26 -3.25
C HIS A 127 31.98 56.89 -1.96
N GLY A 128 33.24 57.32 -2.00
CA GLY A 128 33.76 58.29 -1.07
C GLY A 128 32.96 59.59 -1.14
N HIS A 129 32.43 60.02 0.01
CA HIS A 129 32.13 61.42 0.26
C HIS A 129 32.57 61.79 1.68
N ASP A 130 33.74 62.41 1.71
CA ASP A 130 34.21 63.27 2.80
C ASP A 130 33.31 64.51 2.90
N HIS A 131 32.75 64.73 4.08
CA HIS A 131 32.37 66.06 4.55
C HIS A 131 32.61 66.14 6.05
N GLY A 132 33.87 66.39 6.41
CA GLY A 132 34.17 67.02 7.70
C GLY A 132 33.52 68.39 7.80
N HIS A 133 32.83 68.66 8.91
CA HIS A 133 32.87 69.96 9.58
C HIS A 133 32.42 69.84 11.03
N GLY A 134 33.36 70.14 11.92
CA GLY A 134 33.08 70.46 13.31
C GLY A 134 34.36 70.49 14.13
N PRO A 135 34.91 71.69 14.37
CA PRO A 135 35.24 71.98 15.74
C PRO A 135 34.60 73.30 16.14
N ARG A 136 34.14 73.38 17.39
CA ARG A 136 34.73 74.29 18.37
C ARG A 136 33.97 74.24 19.70
N LYS A 137 34.77 73.89 20.71
CA LYS A 137 34.79 74.35 22.11
C LYS A 137 33.53 74.20 22.95
#